data_AF-W1XM51-F1
#
_entry.id   AF-W1XM51-F1
#
_cell.length_a   1.000
_cell.length_b   1.000
_cell.length_c   1.000
_cell.angle_alpha   90.00
_cell.angle_beta   90.00
_cell.angle_gamma   90.00
#
_symmetry.space_group_name_H-M   'P 1'
#
loop_
_entity.id
_entity.type
_entity.pdbx_description
1 polymer ?
#
loop_
_entity_poly.entity_id
_entity_poly.type
_entity_poly.pdbx_seq_one_letter_code
_entity_poly.pdbx_strand_id
1 'polypeptide(L)'
;DLLRSYVNQDYPRSIEETGGIPVIIPFTQNLDVARETVAKLDGLLLSGGHDVYPLHYGEEPLQGLGDVFPERDQFDFALIKAAEEKQIPIFCICRGLQILNVYRGGSLFQDLKYDQNCTIKHSQNQTP
;
A
#
# COMPACT_ATOMS: atom_id res chain seq x y z
N ASP A 1 -6.82 21.00 9.20
CA ASP A 1 -7.06 19.55 9.19
C ASP A 1 -6.18 18.82 10.19
N LEU A 2 -6.76 17.89 10.94
CA LEU A 2 -5.99 16.99 11.80
C LEU A 2 -5.56 15.79 10.95
N LEU A 3 -4.27 15.74 10.61
CA LEU A 3 -3.71 14.57 9.93
C LEU A 3 -3.84 13.35 10.86
N ARG A 4 -4.48 12.27 10.38
CA ARG A 4 -4.67 11.03 11.13
C ARG A 4 -4.00 9.88 10.40
N SER A 5 -3.13 9.17 11.11
CA SER A 5 -2.63 7.87 10.66
C SER A 5 -3.49 6.78 11.30
N TYR A 6 -4.13 5.95 10.49
CA TYR A 6 -4.98 4.86 10.95
C TYR A 6 -4.94 3.69 9.96
N VAL A 7 -5.43 2.54 10.41
CA VAL A 7 -5.66 1.35 9.60
C VAL A 7 -6.96 0.69 10.07
N ASN A 8 -7.70 0.02 9.19
CA ASN A 8 -8.90 -0.71 9.58
C ASN A 8 -8.55 -1.79 10.63
N GLN A 9 -9.43 -2.00 11.60
CA GLN A 9 -9.20 -2.89 12.74
C GLN A 9 -8.92 -4.35 12.31
N ASP A 10 -9.41 -4.78 11.16
CA ASP A 10 -9.20 -6.13 10.65
C ASP A 10 -7.71 -6.46 10.47
N TYR A 11 -6.89 -5.49 10.05
CA TYR A 11 -5.45 -5.70 9.87
C TYR A 11 -4.71 -6.03 11.19
N PRO A 12 -4.72 -5.16 12.22
CA PRO A 12 -4.05 -5.47 13.49
C PRO A 12 -4.68 -6.67 14.19
N ARG A 13 -6.01 -6.83 14.11
CA ARG A 13 -6.70 -7.98 14.69
C ARG A 13 -6.24 -9.30 14.07
N SER A 14 -6.13 -9.39 12.74
CA SER A 14 -5.64 -10.61 12.09
C SER A 14 -4.18 -10.92 12.44
N ILE A 15 -3.34 -9.90 12.65
CA ILE A 15 -1.96 -10.10 13.15
C ILE A 15 -1.99 -10.68 14.58
N GLU A 16 -2.80 -10.11 15.47
CA GLU A 16 -2.95 -10.59 16.84
C GLU A 16 -3.47 -12.04 16.90
N GLU A 17 -4.50 -12.36 16.12
CA GLU A 17 -5.11 -13.70 16.04
C GLU A 17 -4.13 -14.78 15.52
N THR A 18 -3.07 -14.38 14.82
CA THR A 18 -1.99 -15.27 14.36
C THR A 18 -0.78 -15.33 15.30
N GLY A 19 -0.86 -14.68 16.46
CA GLY A 19 0.19 -14.65 17.48
C GLY A 19 1.26 -13.56 17.25
N GLY A 20 1.05 -12.66 16.28
CA GLY A 20 1.92 -11.51 16.05
C GLY A 20 1.58 -10.32 16.96
N ILE A 21 2.51 -9.36 17.05
CA ILE A 21 2.30 -8.10 17.79
C ILE A 21 2.13 -6.97 16.75
N PRO A 22 0.92 -6.45 16.53
CA PRO A 22 0.72 -5.39 15.55
C PRO A 22 1.26 -4.05 16.06
N VAL A 23 2.03 -3.37 15.21
CA VAL A 23 2.45 -1.98 15.42
C VAL A 23 1.99 -1.17 14.22
N ILE A 24 1.16 -0.14 14.46
CA ILE A 24 0.75 0.79 13.40
C ILE A 24 1.91 1.75 13.16
N ILE A 25 2.38 1.80 11.92
CA ILE A 25 3.42 2.74 11.49
C ILE A 25 2.72 4.03 11.03
N PRO A 26 2.88 5.17 11.74
CA PRO A 26 2.31 6.43 11.30
C PRO A 26 3.00 6.91 10.03
N PHE A 27 2.22 7.48 9.11
CA PHE A 27 2.79 8.16 7.94
C PHE A 27 3.69 9.33 8.38
N THR A 28 4.84 9.45 7.70
CA THR A 28 5.77 10.57 7.87
C THR A 28 6.51 10.83 6.55
N GLN A 29 6.85 12.09 6.30
CA GLN A 29 7.71 12.47 5.17
C GLN A 29 9.20 12.27 5.48
N ASN A 30 9.56 11.98 6.75
CA ASN A 30 10.93 11.68 7.12
C ASN A 30 11.24 10.19 6.84
N LEU A 31 11.90 9.92 5.72
CA LEU A 31 12.19 8.56 5.28
C LEU A 31 13.24 7.84 6.15
N ASP A 32 14.08 8.57 6.89
CA ASP A 32 14.99 7.95 7.86
C ASP A 32 14.21 7.34 9.03
N VAL A 33 13.13 8.01 9.48
CA VAL A 33 12.22 7.45 10.49
C VAL A 33 11.54 6.19 9.98
N ALA A 34 11.18 6.13 8.69
CA ALA A 34 10.62 4.91 8.08
C ALA A 34 11.61 3.73 8.16
N ARG A 35 12.86 3.97 7.76
CA ARG A 35 13.96 2.98 7.82
C ARG A 35 14.21 2.50 9.26
N GLU A 36 14.35 3.42 10.21
CA GLU A 36 14.57 3.11 11.63
C GLU A 36 13.37 2.39 12.27
N THR A 37 12.16 2.61 11.77
CA THR A 37 10.99 1.87 12.20
C THR A 37 11.09 0.42 11.76
N VAL A 38 11.39 0.16 10.48
CA VAL A 38 11.55 -1.20 9.93
C VAL A 38 12.68 -1.97 10.61
N ALA A 39 13.74 -1.28 11.02
CA ALA A 39 14.83 -1.89 11.79
C ALA A 39 14.36 -2.59 13.09
N LYS A 40 13.20 -2.21 13.63
CA LYS A 40 12.61 -2.77 14.85
C LYS A 40 11.51 -3.81 14.60
N LEU A 41 11.19 -4.11 13.34
CA LEU A 41 10.09 -5.01 12.98
C LEU A 41 10.59 -6.37 12.50
N ASP A 42 9.85 -7.43 12.79
CA ASP A 42 10.14 -8.80 12.32
C ASP A 42 9.42 -9.16 11.02
N GLY A 43 8.47 -8.32 10.59
CA GLY A 43 7.75 -8.44 9.33
C GLY A 43 7.03 -7.14 9.00
N LEU A 44 6.73 -6.94 7.72
CA LEU A 44 6.04 -5.75 7.22
C LEU A 44 4.71 -6.16 6.57
N LEU A 45 3.60 -5.56 7.01
CA LEU A 45 2.31 -5.67 6.34
C LEU A 45 1.96 -4.34 5.67
N LEU A 46 1.70 -4.36 4.36
CA LEU A 46 1.16 -3.22 3.62
C LEU A 46 -0.34 -3.40 3.37
N SER A 47 -1.13 -2.49 3.92
CA SER A 47 -2.59 -2.50 3.85
C SER A 47 -3.12 -1.93 2.52
N GLY A 48 -4.42 -2.10 2.31
CA GLY A 48 -5.17 -1.42 1.25
C GLY A 48 -5.20 0.10 1.38
N GLY A 49 -5.84 0.77 0.42
CA GLY A 49 -6.08 2.22 0.46
C GLY A 49 -6.27 2.80 -0.94
N HIS A 50 -5.95 4.09 -1.07
CA HIS A 50 -5.95 4.89 -2.30
C HIS A 50 -5.18 4.27 -3.46
N ASP A 51 -5.45 4.70 -4.69
CA ASP A 51 -4.72 4.22 -5.86
C ASP A 51 -3.25 4.65 -5.83
N VAL A 52 -2.39 3.88 -6.51
CA VAL A 52 -0.96 4.21 -6.66
C VAL A 52 -0.79 5.29 -7.72
N TYR A 53 0.03 6.30 -7.43
CA TYR A 53 0.22 7.44 -8.33
C TYR A 53 0.81 7.01 -9.69
N PRO A 54 0.14 7.26 -10.83
CA PRO A 54 0.52 6.70 -12.13
C PRO A 54 1.94 7.02 -12.62
N LEU A 55 2.46 8.20 -12.26
CA LEU A 55 3.80 8.59 -12.66
C LEU A 55 4.89 7.67 -12.05
N HIS A 56 4.58 6.94 -10.96
CA HIS A 56 5.51 5.96 -10.41
C HIS A 56 5.73 4.74 -11.31
N TYR A 57 4.82 4.47 -12.26
CA TYR A 57 4.98 3.43 -13.27
C TYR A 57 4.94 3.97 -14.70
N GLY A 58 5.25 5.26 -14.88
CA GLY A 58 5.50 5.87 -16.19
C GLY A 58 4.25 6.22 -17.00
N GLU A 59 3.10 6.35 -16.36
CA GLU A 59 1.84 6.73 -17.02
C GLU A 59 1.30 8.08 -16.54
N GLU A 60 0.58 8.76 -17.42
CA GLU A 60 -0.22 9.94 -17.07
C GLU A 60 -1.54 9.52 -16.40
N PRO A 61 -2.12 10.34 -15.51
CA PRO A 61 -3.42 10.07 -14.92
C PRO A 61 -4.52 9.94 -15.97
N LEU A 62 -5.25 8.83 -15.93
CA LEU A 62 -6.39 8.54 -16.79
C LEU A 62 -7.72 8.83 -16.09
N GLN A 63 -8.78 8.98 -16.88
CA GLN A 63 -10.12 9.16 -16.34
C GLN A 63 -10.51 7.91 -15.52
N GLY A 64 -11.06 8.10 -14.32
CA GLY A 64 -11.48 7.00 -13.44
C GLY A 64 -10.42 6.56 -12.43
N LEU A 65 -9.22 7.14 -12.48
CA LEU A 65 -8.29 7.09 -11.35
C LEU A 65 -8.98 7.61 -10.09
N GLY A 66 -8.90 6.85 -9.00
CA GLY A 66 -9.39 7.24 -7.69
C GLY A 66 -8.48 8.27 -7.02
N ASP A 67 -8.70 8.48 -5.73
CA ASP A 67 -7.80 9.32 -4.94
C ASP A 67 -6.40 8.70 -4.91
N VAL A 68 -5.38 9.56 -4.98
CA VAL A 68 -3.95 9.18 -4.90
C VAL A 68 -3.27 9.92 -3.76
N PHE A 69 -2.19 9.35 -3.24
CA PHE A 69 -1.39 10.01 -2.21
C PHE A 69 0.11 9.79 -2.47
N PRO A 70 0.74 10.60 -3.35
CA PRO A 70 2.12 10.40 -3.80
C PRO A 70 3.15 10.35 -2.67
N GLU A 71 3.00 11.16 -1.63
CA GLU A 71 3.92 11.16 -0.50
C GLU A 71 3.83 9.86 0.30
N ARG A 72 2.63 9.26 0.40
CA ARG A 72 2.46 7.93 1.00
C ARG A 72 3.11 6.86 0.15
N ASP A 73 3.02 6.95 -1.18
CA ASP A 73 3.69 5.99 -2.08
C ASP A 73 5.21 5.99 -1.84
N GLN A 74 5.82 7.18 -1.72
CA GLN A 74 7.24 7.31 -1.39
C GLN A 74 7.60 6.73 -0.01
N PHE A 75 6.73 6.96 0.98
CA PHE A 75 6.88 6.38 2.30
C PHE A 75 6.83 4.85 2.25
N ASP A 76 5.87 4.27 1.54
CA ASP A 76 5.75 2.81 1.40
C ASP A 76 6.94 2.21 0.62
N PHE A 77 7.45 2.90 -0.41
CA PHE A 77 8.67 2.48 -1.11
C PHE A 77 9.89 2.45 -0.18
N ALA A 78 10.01 3.43 0.72
CA ALA A 78 11.07 3.44 1.72
C ALA A 78 10.93 2.28 2.72
N LEU A 79 9.71 1.95 3.15
CA LEU A 79 9.44 0.79 4.01
C LEU A 79 9.80 -0.53 3.31
N ILE A 80 9.40 -0.70 2.04
CA ILE A 80 9.74 -1.90 1.25
C ILE A 80 11.25 -2.04 1.12
N LYS A 81 11.93 -0.97 0.70
CA LYS A 81 13.39 -0.98 0.56
C LYS A 81 14.08 -1.39 1.86
N ALA A 82 13.69 -0.79 2.98
CA ALA A 82 14.26 -1.13 4.29
C ALA A 82 13.96 -2.57 4.70
N ALA A 83 12.77 -3.09 4.38
CA ALA A 83 12.38 -4.46 4.70
C ALA A 83 13.14 -5.50 3.86
N GLU A 84 13.35 -5.23 2.56
CA GLU A 84 14.17 -6.05 1.67
C GLU A 84 15.65 -6.02 2.08
N GLU A 85 16.20 -4.85 2.43
CA GLU A 85 17.57 -4.72 2.96
C GLU A 85 17.76 -5.49 4.27
N LYS A 86 16.75 -5.50 5.16
CA LYS A 86 16.74 -6.27 6.42
C LYS A 86 16.41 -7.75 6.23
N GLN A 87 15.95 -8.15 5.04
CA GLN A 87 15.48 -9.50 4.72
C GLN A 87 14.34 -10.00 5.64
N ILE A 88 13.40 -9.11 6.02
CA ILE A 88 12.18 -9.51 6.73
C ILE A 88 11.03 -9.81 5.75
N PRO A 89 10.10 -10.71 6.10
CA PRO A 89 8.94 -10.99 5.25
C PRO A 89 8.06 -9.76 5.03
N ILE A 90 7.56 -9.61 3.80
CA ILE A 90 6.61 -8.56 3.41
C ILE A 90 5.30 -9.24 2.99
N PHE A 91 4.20 -8.88 3.62
CA PHE A 91 2.85 -9.30 3.24
C PHE A 91 2.02 -8.11 2.76
N CYS A 92 1.39 -8.24 1.60
CA CYS A 92 0.78 -7.14 0.88
C CYS A 92 -0.68 -7.44 0.57
N ILE A 93 -1.58 -6.52 0.90
CA ILE A 93 -3.03 -6.67 0.68
C ILE A 93 -3.55 -5.52 -0.17
N CYS A 94 -4.29 -5.85 -1.24
CA CYS A 94 -4.93 -4.87 -2.13
C CYS A 94 -3.89 -3.85 -2.66
N ARG A 95 -4.01 -2.57 -2.28
CA ARG A 95 -3.05 -1.51 -2.61
C ARG A 95 -1.61 -1.88 -2.22
N GLY A 96 -1.39 -2.53 -1.09
CA GLY A 96 -0.04 -2.95 -0.69
C GLY A 96 0.64 -3.80 -1.75
N LEU A 97 -0.11 -4.68 -2.44
CA LEU A 97 0.43 -5.52 -3.51
C LEU A 97 0.74 -4.70 -4.76
N GLN A 98 -0.13 -3.73 -5.09
CA GLN A 98 0.07 -2.82 -6.20
C GLN A 98 1.32 -1.95 -6.00
N ILE A 99 1.52 -1.43 -4.79
CA ILE A 99 2.72 -0.66 -4.41
C ILE A 99 3.97 -1.52 -4.55
N LEU A 100 3.97 -2.76 -4.06
CA LEU A 100 5.12 -3.66 -4.21
C LEU A 100 5.43 -3.97 -5.69
N ASN A 101 4.40 -4.17 -6.51
CA ASN A 101 4.56 -4.37 -7.95
C ASN A 101 5.20 -3.15 -8.63
N VAL A 102 4.69 -1.94 -8.36
CA VAL A 102 5.23 -0.69 -8.92
C VAL A 102 6.65 -0.43 -8.43
N TYR A 103 6.94 -0.65 -7.15
CA TYR A 103 8.29 -0.54 -6.60
C TYR A 103 9.29 -1.44 -7.34
N ARG A 104 8.86 -2.63 -7.76
CA ARG A 104 9.67 -3.59 -8.54
C ARG A 104 9.63 -3.36 -10.06
N GLY A 105 9.07 -2.23 -10.51
CA GLY A 105 9.06 -1.83 -11.92
C GLY A 105 7.89 -2.37 -12.75
N GLY A 106 6.85 -2.93 -12.12
CA GLY A 106 5.62 -3.32 -12.78
C GLY A 106 4.68 -2.13 -13.06
N SER A 107 3.68 -2.34 -13.92
CA SER A 107 2.60 -1.37 -14.18
C SER A 107 1.25 -1.82 -13.60
N LEU A 108 0.24 -0.95 -13.70
CA LEU A 108 -1.12 -1.20 -13.22
C LEU A 108 -2.16 -0.73 -14.24
N PHE A 109 -3.33 -1.37 -14.27
CA PHE A 109 -4.51 -0.74 -14.84
C PHE A 109 -5.05 0.30 -13.85
N GLN A 110 -5.12 1.57 -14.26
CA GLN A 110 -5.62 2.67 -13.42
C GLN A 110 -7.12 2.55 -13.09
N ASP A 111 -7.88 1.91 -13.96
CA ASP A 111 -9.29 1.56 -13.80
C ASP A 111 -9.50 0.28 -14.59
N LEU A 112 -10.30 -0.65 -14.06
CA LEU A 112 -10.55 -1.94 -14.68
C LEU A 112 -11.20 -1.83 -16.06
N LYS A 113 -11.87 -0.72 -16.40
CA LYS A 113 -12.39 -0.48 -17.75
C LYS A 113 -11.30 -0.42 -18.82
N TYR A 114 -10.06 -0.17 -18.43
CA TYR A 114 -8.91 -0.15 -19.34
C TYR A 114 -8.36 -1.57 -19.61
N ASP A 115 -8.77 -2.56 -18.82
CA ASP A 115 -8.53 -3.97 -19.15
C ASP A 115 -9.63 -4.48 -20.11
N GLN A 116 -9.24 -4.71 -21.36
CA GLN A 116 -10.13 -5.22 -22.42
C GLN A 116 -10.70 -6.61 -22.12
N ASN A 117 -10.10 -7.35 -21.19
CA ASN A 117 -10.57 -8.66 -20.76
C ASN A 117 -11.46 -8.60 -19.50
N CYS A 118 -11.65 -7.41 -18.92
CA CYS A 118 -12.46 -7.24 -17.73
C CYS A 118 -13.95 -7.40 -18.10
N THR A 119 -14.47 -8.62 -17.88
CA THR A 119 -15.87 -8.97 -18.10
C THR A 119 -16.69 -8.96 -16.81
N ILE A 120 -16.03 -8.79 -15.66
CA ILE A 120 -16.64 -8.90 -14.34
C ILE A 120 -16.97 -7.50 -13.82
N LYS A 121 -18.21 -7.30 -13.34
CA LYS A 121 -18.56 -6.12 -12.55
C LYS A 121 -17.86 -6.18 -11.19
N HIS A 122 -16.70 -5.52 -11.09
CA HIS A 122 -15.86 -5.55 -9.89
C HIS A 122 -16.54 -4.93 -8.68
N SER A 123 -16.95 -3.64 -8.77
CA SER A 123 -17.78 -3.04 -7.72
C SER A 123 -19.24 -3.39 -7.96
N GLN A 124 -19.82 -4.17 -7.05
CA GLN A 124 -21.23 -4.55 -7.10
C GLN A 124 -22.15 -3.49 -6.44
N ASN A 125 -21.59 -2.38 -5.94
CA ASN A 125 -22.29 -1.27 -5.27
C ASN A 125 -23.29 -1.75 -4.22
N GLN A 126 -22.93 -2.77 -3.46
CA GLN A 126 -23.68 -3.16 -2.28
C GLN A 126 -23.17 -2.34 -1.10
N THR A 127 -23.92 -1.31 -0.73
CA THR A 127 -23.81 -0.70 0.59
C THR A 127 -24.56 -1.58 1.59
N PRO A 128 -23.96 -1.93 2.74
CA PRO A 128 -24.70 -2.44 3.90
C PRO A 128 -25.82 -1.48 4.33
#